data_AF-A0A946YY85-F1
#
_entry.id   AF-A0A946YY85-F1
#
_cell.length_a   1.000
_cell.length_b   1.000
_cell.length_c   1.000
_cell.angle_alpha   90.00
_cell.angle_beta   90.00
_cell.angle_gamma   90.00
#
_symmetry.space_group_name_H-M   'P 1'
#
loop_
_entity.id
_entity.type
_entity.pdbx_description
1 polymer ?
#
loop_
_entity_poly.entity_id
_entity_poly.type
_entity_poly.pdbx_seq_one_letter_code
_entity_poly.pdbx_strand_id
1 'polypeptide(L)'
;LTLAAQLNVTGAAPLPISAAGPINPVDKAGWVDGNIEGLIVLAEPIKDQMGGGNAGVGPMGDMMGQLAPAILGMQMGSLAGLVTHGALGQFDVGLPLQGHSAMYLIVPNVEGFATSHHLDASQVRLWAAMNEVVFASLLEIEWFQGKLKSLLDDYFAQLEFDPQKMTEALGALSDPSAMQDLLGDSPGVAALLSGDGSEGLAPLQAFLAFVEGYRTHVVARAGGRLLPQLASIENALWERNAEPNQADMFITQFVGIDLARQNSKIARDFCDEAARRWGIESIDEVWDNPAKLPTLGELSDPVGWAARTLLD
;
A
#
# COMPACT_ATOMS: atom_id res chain seq x y z
N LEU A 1 -6.84 22.24 7.97
CA LEU A 1 -5.80 21.21 7.81
C LEU A 1 -5.51 20.98 6.33
N THR A 2 -6.47 20.52 5.52
CA THR A 2 -6.30 20.24 4.08
C THR A 2 -5.65 21.38 3.29
N LEU A 3 -6.19 22.61 3.37
CA LEU A 3 -5.63 23.75 2.63
C LEU A 3 -4.19 24.07 3.05
N ALA A 4 -3.89 23.96 4.35
CA ALA A 4 -2.53 24.18 4.85
C ALA A 4 -1.59 23.09 4.34
N ALA A 5 -2.01 21.82 4.35
CA ALA A 5 -1.23 20.72 3.78
C ALA A 5 -0.98 20.93 2.28
N GLN A 6 -2.02 21.23 1.50
CA GLN A 6 -1.93 21.52 0.07
C GLN A 6 -0.93 22.62 -0.25
N LEU A 7 -1.10 23.81 0.34
CA LEU A 7 -0.23 24.96 0.07
C LEU A 7 1.25 24.65 0.33
N ASN A 8 1.55 23.86 1.36
CA ASN A 8 2.94 23.53 1.71
C ASN A 8 3.50 22.42 0.83
N VAL A 9 2.70 21.42 0.48
CA VAL A 9 3.12 20.36 -0.45
C VAL A 9 3.36 20.94 -1.85
N THR A 10 2.49 21.84 -2.34
CA THR A 10 2.68 22.54 -3.63
C THR A 10 3.96 23.37 -3.65
N GLY A 11 4.30 24.02 -2.53
CA GLY A 11 5.53 24.78 -2.42
C GLY A 11 6.79 23.92 -2.30
N ALA A 12 6.64 22.65 -1.91
CA ALA A 12 7.74 21.73 -1.73
C ALA A 12 8.04 20.95 -3.02
N ALA A 13 7.04 20.43 -3.71
CA ALA A 13 7.18 19.53 -4.86
C ALA A 13 6.38 20.00 -6.07
N PRO A 14 6.86 19.81 -7.31
CA PRO A 14 6.14 20.13 -8.54
C PRO A 14 5.07 19.07 -8.87
N LEU A 15 4.31 18.62 -7.87
CA LEU A 15 3.27 17.61 -8.07
C LEU A 15 1.97 18.25 -8.61
N PRO A 16 1.22 17.54 -9.47
CA PRO A 16 -0.12 17.96 -9.83
C PRO A 16 -0.99 17.92 -8.57
N ILE A 17 -1.29 19.11 -8.05
CA ILE A 17 -2.22 19.27 -6.95
C ILE A 17 -3.44 19.93 -7.55
N SER A 18 -4.37 19.13 -8.06
CA SER A 18 -5.76 19.58 -8.10
C SER A 18 -6.16 19.97 -6.68
N ALA A 19 -7.18 20.81 -6.53
CA ALA A 19 -7.71 21.14 -5.21
C ALA A 19 -8.24 19.85 -4.57
N ALA A 20 -7.36 19.09 -3.91
CA ALA A 20 -7.69 17.81 -3.35
C ALA A 20 -8.89 18.03 -2.44
N GLY A 21 -9.86 17.11 -2.50
CA GLY A 21 -11.08 17.23 -1.72
C GLY A 21 -10.78 17.41 -0.22
N PRO A 22 -11.75 17.82 0.60
CA PRO A 22 -11.51 17.90 2.03
C PRO A 22 -11.03 16.54 2.57
N ILE A 23 -10.00 16.54 3.41
CA ILE A 23 -9.63 15.38 4.23
C ILE A 23 -10.79 15.11 5.18
N ASN A 24 -11.34 13.90 5.09
CA ASN A 24 -12.52 13.47 5.82
C ASN A 24 -12.12 12.77 7.12
N PRO A 25 -12.51 13.30 8.29
CA PRO A 25 -12.33 12.60 9.55
C PRO A 25 -13.31 11.43 9.62
N VAL A 26 -12.80 10.23 9.83
CA VAL A 26 -13.60 9.00 9.98
C VAL A 26 -13.16 8.22 11.20
N ASP A 27 -14.03 7.32 11.65
CA ASP A 27 -13.64 6.22 12.52
C ASP A 27 -13.23 5.00 11.67
N LYS A 28 -12.93 3.87 12.32
CA LYS A 28 -12.52 2.64 11.63
C LYS A 28 -13.63 2.11 10.71
N ALA A 29 -14.89 2.17 11.15
CA ALA A 29 -16.02 1.66 10.37
C ALA A 29 -16.24 2.52 9.11
N GLY A 30 -16.24 3.85 9.26
CA GLY A 30 -16.36 4.77 8.13
C GLY A 30 -15.22 4.65 7.12
N TRP A 31 -14.01 4.31 7.58
CA TRP A 31 -12.92 3.97 6.66
C TRP A 31 -13.20 2.70 5.87
N VAL A 32 -13.68 1.62 6.52
CA VAL A 32 -14.01 0.36 5.83
C VAL A 32 -15.13 0.57 4.81
N ASP A 33 -16.20 1.26 5.19
CA ASP A 33 -17.34 1.54 4.31
C ASP A 33 -16.91 2.32 3.05
N GLY A 34 -15.94 3.24 3.20
CA GLY A 34 -15.37 4.00 2.09
C GLY A 34 -14.37 3.20 1.22
N ASN A 35 -13.90 2.03 1.63
CA ASN A 35 -12.74 1.39 0.99
C ASN A 35 -12.95 -0.05 0.53
N ILE A 36 -13.99 -0.71 1.06
CA ILE A 36 -14.20 -2.15 0.83
C ILE A 36 -14.40 -2.51 -0.65
N GLU A 37 -15.07 -1.66 -1.43
CA GLU A 37 -15.27 -1.89 -2.87
C GLU A 37 -13.93 -1.87 -3.62
N GLY A 38 -13.04 -0.93 -3.31
CA GLY A 38 -11.72 -0.84 -3.92
C GLY A 38 -10.84 -2.04 -3.58
N LEU A 39 -10.94 -2.57 -2.34
CA LEU A 39 -10.23 -3.78 -1.93
C LEU A 39 -10.73 -5.01 -2.70
N ILE A 40 -12.05 -5.12 -2.90
CA ILE A 40 -12.66 -6.20 -3.70
C ILE A 40 -12.16 -6.15 -5.15
N VAL A 41 -12.06 -4.97 -5.76
CA VAL A 41 -11.52 -4.81 -7.12
C VAL A 41 -10.08 -5.30 -7.22
N LEU A 42 -9.24 -5.03 -6.22
CA LEU A 42 -7.86 -5.54 -6.20
C LEU A 42 -7.77 -7.07 -6.16
N ALA A 43 -8.81 -7.75 -5.66
CA ALA A 43 -8.88 -9.21 -5.62
C ALA A 43 -9.48 -9.83 -6.91
N GLU A 44 -9.93 -9.04 -7.89
CA GLU A 44 -10.49 -9.56 -9.13
C GLU A 44 -9.54 -10.45 -9.95
N PRO A 45 -8.23 -10.13 -10.09
CA PRO A 45 -7.31 -11.03 -10.81
C PRO A 45 -7.26 -12.43 -10.21
N ILE A 46 -7.33 -12.52 -8.88
CA ILE A 46 -7.37 -13.79 -8.13
C ILE A 46 -8.69 -14.53 -8.39
N LYS A 47 -9.82 -13.80 -8.44
CA LYS A 47 -11.14 -14.36 -8.80
C LYS A 47 -11.12 -14.97 -10.20
N ASP A 48 -10.52 -14.28 -11.16
CA ASP A 48 -10.49 -14.72 -12.56
C ASP A 48 -9.56 -15.94 -12.73
N GLN A 49 -8.46 -16.03 -11.97
CA GLN A 49 -7.63 -17.23 -11.92
C GLN A 49 -8.37 -18.43 -11.29
N MET A 50 -9.15 -18.22 -10.22
CA MET A 50 -9.98 -19.26 -9.62
C MET A 50 -11.11 -19.75 -10.54
N GLY A 51 -11.70 -18.86 -11.34
CA GLY A 51 -12.80 -19.19 -12.25
C GLY A 51 -12.37 -19.66 -13.65
N GLY A 52 -11.17 -19.28 -14.10
CA GLY A 52 -10.70 -19.47 -15.48
C GLY A 52 -9.64 -20.56 -15.68
N GLY A 53 -8.96 -20.98 -14.61
CA GLY A 53 -8.08 -22.15 -14.65
C GLY A 53 -8.88 -23.44 -14.77
N ASN A 54 -8.24 -24.53 -15.20
CA ASN A 54 -8.80 -25.90 -15.32
C ASN A 54 -9.33 -26.52 -13.99
N ALA A 55 -9.68 -25.70 -12.99
CA ALA A 55 -10.14 -25.98 -11.63
C ALA A 55 -11.51 -26.70 -11.53
N GLY A 56 -11.98 -27.30 -12.62
CA GLY A 56 -12.97 -28.36 -12.56
C GLY A 56 -14.07 -28.19 -13.60
N VAL A 57 -13.92 -28.83 -14.75
CA VAL A 57 -15.08 -29.19 -15.57
C VAL A 57 -15.89 -30.20 -14.75
N GLY A 58 -17.00 -29.77 -14.15
CA GLY A 58 -17.90 -30.64 -13.38
C GLY A 58 -18.53 -29.95 -12.15
N PRO A 59 -19.36 -30.70 -11.38
CA PRO A 59 -20.17 -30.15 -10.28
C PRO A 59 -19.37 -29.43 -9.19
N MET A 60 -18.10 -29.79 -8.99
CA MET A 60 -17.21 -29.15 -8.03
C MET A 60 -16.75 -27.75 -8.49
N GLY A 61 -16.48 -27.57 -9.79
CA GLY A 61 -16.16 -26.27 -10.35
C GLY A 61 -17.35 -25.32 -10.34
N ASP A 62 -18.56 -25.84 -10.62
CA ASP A 62 -19.81 -25.06 -10.54
C ASP A 62 -20.12 -24.59 -9.12
N MET A 63 -19.83 -25.43 -8.11
CA MET A 63 -19.97 -25.07 -6.70
C MET A 63 -18.91 -24.03 -6.28
N MET A 64 -17.67 -24.18 -6.74
CA MET A 64 -16.59 -23.24 -6.42
C MET A 64 -16.83 -21.87 -7.06
N GLY A 65 -17.29 -21.82 -8.31
CA GLY A 65 -17.69 -20.57 -8.97
C GLY A 65 -18.79 -19.81 -8.21
N GLN A 66 -19.67 -20.52 -7.48
CA GLN A 66 -20.70 -19.91 -6.64
C GLN A 66 -20.19 -19.44 -5.27
N LEU A 67 -19.21 -20.13 -4.68
CA LEU A 67 -18.67 -19.81 -3.35
C LEU A 67 -17.50 -18.82 -3.38
N ALA A 68 -16.74 -18.77 -4.47
CA ALA A 68 -15.55 -17.94 -4.59
C ALA A 68 -15.81 -16.43 -4.28
N PRO A 69 -16.90 -15.79 -4.76
CA PRO A 69 -17.18 -14.40 -4.40
C PRO A 69 -17.42 -14.19 -2.90
N ALA A 70 -18.06 -15.13 -2.21
CA ALA A 70 -18.34 -15.04 -0.79
C ALA A 70 -17.06 -15.18 0.05
N ILE A 71 -16.20 -16.14 -0.30
CA ILE A 71 -14.91 -16.35 0.36
C ILE A 71 -14.00 -15.12 0.17
N LEU A 72 -13.89 -14.62 -1.06
CA LEU A 72 -13.12 -13.40 -1.36
C LEU A 72 -13.67 -12.19 -0.60
N GLY A 73 -14.99 -11.99 -0.58
CA GLY A 73 -15.60 -10.90 0.19
C GLY A 73 -15.29 -10.97 1.68
N MET A 74 -15.32 -12.17 2.28
CA MET A 74 -14.96 -12.36 3.68
C MET A 74 -13.48 -12.06 3.97
N GLN A 75 -12.58 -12.48 3.08
CA GLN A 75 -11.14 -12.21 3.18
C GLN A 75 -10.85 -10.71 3.04
N MET A 76 -11.46 -10.04 2.07
CA MET A 76 -11.32 -8.59 1.88
C MET A 76 -11.90 -7.79 3.06
N GLY A 77 -13.04 -8.23 3.62
CA GLY A 77 -13.61 -7.62 4.82
C GLY A 77 -12.71 -7.77 6.06
N SER A 78 -12.09 -8.94 6.22
CA SER A 78 -11.14 -9.21 7.30
C SER A 78 -9.88 -8.36 7.16
N LEU A 79 -9.32 -8.28 5.94
CA LEU A 79 -8.20 -7.40 5.61
C LEU A 79 -8.53 -5.94 5.92
N ALA A 80 -9.69 -5.44 5.46
CA ALA A 80 -10.13 -4.07 5.74
C ALA A 80 -10.17 -3.80 7.25
N GLY A 81 -10.73 -4.73 8.04
CA GLY A 81 -10.75 -4.66 9.50
C GLY A 81 -9.36 -4.60 10.11
N LEU A 82 -8.44 -5.49 9.72
CA LEU A 82 -7.07 -5.53 10.24
C LEU A 82 -6.31 -4.24 9.92
N VAL A 83 -6.40 -3.75 8.68
CA VAL A 83 -5.75 -2.51 8.23
C VAL A 83 -6.14 -1.31 9.09
N THR A 84 -7.42 -1.21 9.46
CA THR A 84 -7.90 -0.10 10.31
C THR A 84 -7.32 -0.10 11.73
N HIS A 85 -6.53 -1.09 12.14
CA HIS A 85 -5.84 -1.06 13.43
C HIS A 85 -4.53 -0.29 13.40
N GLY A 86 -3.85 -0.25 12.24
CA GLY A 86 -2.56 0.42 12.07
C GLY A 86 -2.61 1.71 11.25
N ALA A 87 -3.55 1.81 10.31
CA ALA A 87 -3.65 2.96 9.41
C ALA A 87 -4.03 4.25 10.17
N LEU A 88 -3.34 5.34 9.89
CA LEU A 88 -3.67 6.69 10.36
C LEU A 88 -4.48 7.45 9.30
N GLY A 89 -4.22 7.17 8.02
CA GLY A 89 -4.89 7.77 6.87
C GLY A 89 -5.39 6.76 5.83
N GLN A 90 -5.80 7.27 4.67
CA GLN A 90 -6.26 6.48 3.54
C GLN A 90 -5.14 5.64 2.94
N PHE A 91 -3.95 6.22 2.81
CA PHE A 91 -2.90 5.66 1.95
C PHE A 91 -1.80 4.92 2.71
N ASP A 92 -1.94 4.73 4.02
CA ASP A 92 -1.00 3.98 4.86
C ASP A 92 -0.96 2.47 4.53
N VAL A 93 -1.93 2.00 3.75
CA VAL A 93 -2.05 0.63 3.25
C VAL A 93 -1.14 0.39 2.03
N GLY A 94 -0.66 1.45 1.38
CA GLY A 94 0.19 1.36 0.18
C GLY A 94 -0.53 0.89 -1.08
N LEU A 95 -1.85 0.71 -1.04
CA LEU A 95 -2.68 0.27 -2.17
C LEU A 95 -3.58 1.43 -2.62
N PRO A 96 -3.48 1.90 -3.88
CA PRO A 96 -4.43 2.85 -4.42
C PRO A 96 -5.72 2.10 -4.75
N LEU A 97 -6.74 2.37 -3.94
CA LEU A 97 -8.06 1.80 -4.11
C LEU A 97 -8.75 2.54 -5.26
N GLN A 98 -9.05 1.81 -6.34
CA GLN A 98 -9.65 2.41 -7.53
C GLN A 98 -10.98 3.10 -7.20
N GLY A 99 -11.26 4.20 -7.90
CA GLY A 99 -12.52 4.94 -7.76
C GLY A 99 -12.62 5.85 -6.53
N HIS A 100 -11.61 5.91 -5.67
CA HIS A 100 -11.60 6.76 -4.48
C HIS A 100 -10.59 7.91 -4.59
N SER A 101 -11.11 9.15 -4.67
CA SER A 101 -10.34 10.40 -4.55
C SER A 101 -10.49 11.06 -3.17
N ALA A 102 -11.26 10.45 -2.28
CA ALA A 102 -11.45 10.94 -0.93
C ALA A 102 -10.23 10.62 -0.07
N MET A 103 -9.67 11.65 0.56
CA MET A 103 -8.65 11.49 1.59
C MET A 103 -9.33 11.31 2.94
N TYR A 104 -8.80 10.40 3.76
CA TYR A 104 -9.36 10.08 5.06
C TYR A 104 -8.30 10.17 6.15
N LEU A 105 -8.73 10.54 7.36
CA LEU A 105 -7.96 10.33 8.58
C LEU A 105 -8.78 9.51 9.55
N ILE A 106 -8.23 8.40 10.02
CA ILE A 106 -8.84 7.56 11.06
C ILE A 106 -8.55 8.24 12.39
N VAL A 107 -9.42 9.17 12.79
CA VAL A 107 -9.20 10.07 13.93
C VAL A 107 -8.86 9.29 15.20
N PRO A 108 -9.56 8.20 15.59
CA PRO A 108 -9.22 7.44 16.79
C PRO A 108 -7.78 6.90 16.78
N ASN A 109 -7.28 6.48 15.62
CA ASN A 109 -5.92 5.96 15.49
C ASN A 109 -4.89 7.08 15.55
N VAL A 110 -5.17 8.24 14.93
CA VAL A 110 -4.32 9.43 15.02
C VAL A 110 -4.20 9.91 16.47
N GLU A 111 -5.30 10.00 17.22
CA GLU A 111 -5.26 10.36 18.65
C GLU A 111 -4.54 9.31 19.49
N GLY A 112 -4.80 8.03 19.24
CA GLY A 112 -4.18 6.92 19.95
C GLY A 112 -2.67 6.87 19.74
N PHE A 113 -2.22 7.07 18.50
CA PHE A 113 -0.81 7.17 18.15
C PHE A 113 -0.15 8.37 18.84
N ALA A 114 -0.77 9.56 18.74
CA ALA A 114 -0.24 10.75 19.38
C ALA A 114 -0.09 10.56 20.91
N THR A 115 -1.10 9.98 21.55
CA THR A 115 -1.08 9.71 22.99
C THR A 115 0.01 8.72 23.37
N SER A 116 0.12 7.60 22.65
CA SER A 116 1.05 6.50 22.96
C SER A 116 2.51 6.90 22.81
N HIS A 117 2.80 7.84 21.90
CA HIS A 117 4.16 8.33 21.64
C HIS A 117 4.43 9.72 22.25
N HIS A 118 3.53 10.23 23.09
CA HIS A 118 3.66 11.54 23.75
C HIS A 118 3.83 12.72 22.78
N LEU A 119 3.12 12.68 21.66
CA LEU A 119 3.12 13.68 20.61
C LEU A 119 1.88 14.59 20.70
N ASP A 120 1.97 15.79 20.11
CA ASP A 120 0.80 16.65 19.95
C ASP A 120 -0.09 16.12 18.80
N ALA A 121 -1.34 15.78 19.12
CA ALA A 121 -2.28 15.28 18.13
C ALA A 121 -2.51 16.25 16.95
N SER A 122 -2.41 17.56 17.15
CA SER A 122 -2.50 18.54 16.05
C SER A 122 -1.33 18.43 15.07
N GLN A 123 -0.13 18.11 15.56
CA GLN A 123 1.05 17.87 14.75
C GLN A 123 0.90 16.56 13.96
N VAL A 124 0.45 15.49 14.60
CA VAL A 124 0.21 14.19 13.93
C VAL A 124 -0.88 14.34 12.85
N ARG A 125 -1.99 15.03 13.15
CA ARG A 125 -3.06 15.29 12.15
C ARG A 125 -2.54 16.08 10.95
N LEU A 126 -1.69 17.09 11.17
CA LEU A 126 -1.13 17.88 10.07
C LEU A 126 -0.12 17.06 9.25
N TRP A 127 0.74 16.28 9.89
CA TRP A 127 1.66 15.36 9.22
C TRP A 127 0.90 14.34 8.37
N ALA A 128 -0.15 13.72 8.93
CA ALA A 128 -0.97 12.75 8.21
C ALA A 128 -1.69 13.43 7.04
N ALA A 129 -2.24 14.63 7.25
CA ALA A 129 -2.85 15.41 6.18
C ALA A 129 -1.88 15.74 5.03
N MET A 130 -0.61 16.07 5.32
CA MET A 130 0.39 16.28 4.29
C MET A 130 0.69 14.99 3.51
N ASN A 131 0.82 13.86 4.20
CA ASN A 131 1.03 12.55 3.58
C ASN A 131 -0.11 12.14 2.64
N GLU A 132 -1.34 12.43 3.03
CA GLU A 132 -2.54 12.19 2.24
C GLU A 132 -2.56 13.04 0.96
N VAL A 133 -2.25 14.33 1.09
CA VAL A 133 -2.16 15.24 -0.06
C VAL A 133 -1.08 14.80 -1.03
N VAL A 134 0.11 14.41 -0.56
CA VAL A 134 1.18 13.95 -1.45
C VAL A 134 0.72 12.71 -2.23
N PHE A 135 0.14 11.71 -1.57
CA PHE A 135 -0.31 10.51 -2.27
C PHE A 135 -1.45 10.82 -3.26
N ALA A 136 -2.42 11.64 -2.85
CA ALA A 136 -3.49 12.08 -3.74
C ALA A 136 -2.94 12.73 -5.02
N SER A 137 -1.89 13.53 -4.90
CA SER A 137 -1.20 14.12 -6.05
C SER A 137 -0.45 13.11 -6.90
N LEU A 138 0.14 12.07 -6.31
CA LEU A 138 0.75 10.98 -7.08
C LEU A 138 -0.29 10.24 -7.93
N LEU A 139 -1.53 10.10 -7.44
CA LEU A 139 -2.62 9.49 -8.21
C LEU A 139 -3.07 10.31 -9.41
N GLU A 140 -2.80 11.62 -9.43
CA GLU A 140 -3.10 12.50 -10.56
C GLU A 140 -2.04 12.42 -11.66
N ILE A 141 -0.89 11.79 -11.40
CA ILE A 141 0.13 11.54 -12.43
C ILE A 141 -0.41 10.48 -13.39
N GLU A 142 -0.52 10.85 -14.68
CA GLU A 142 -1.21 10.08 -15.73
C GLU A 142 -0.81 8.60 -15.76
N TRP A 143 0.48 8.30 -15.62
CA TRP A 143 1.00 6.94 -15.72
C TRP A 143 0.96 6.16 -14.41
N PHE A 144 0.78 6.80 -13.25
CA PHE A 144 1.00 6.20 -11.93
C PHE A 144 0.12 4.98 -11.70
N GLN A 145 -1.20 5.15 -11.87
CA GLN A 145 -2.17 4.08 -11.65
C GLN A 145 -1.98 2.94 -12.66
N GLY A 146 -1.70 3.28 -13.92
CA GLY A 146 -1.41 2.29 -14.96
C GLY A 146 -0.14 1.47 -14.68
N LYS A 147 0.92 2.12 -14.17
CA LYS A 147 2.17 1.46 -13.81
C LYS A 147 1.97 0.50 -12.64
N LEU A 148 1.28 0.92 -11.58
CA LEU A 148 1.01 0.02 -10.47
C LEU A 148 0.15 -1.17 -10.92
N LYS A 149 -0.90 -0.93 -11.70
CA LYS A 149 -1.74 -2.00 -12.23
C LYS A 149 -0.90 -3.01 -13.03
N SER A 150 -0.03 -2.54 -13.92
CA SER A 150 0.89 -3.40 -14.68
C SER A 150 1.79 -4.22 -13.77
N LEU A 151 2.37 -3.63 -12.73
CA LEU A 151 3.23 -4.34 -11.78
C LEU A 151 2.46 -5.42 -10.99
N LEU A 152 1.21 -5.14 -10.61
CA LEU A 152 0.33 -6.12 -9.97
C LEU A 152 -0.06 -7.23 -10.95
N ASP A 153 -0.42 -6.90 -12.18
CA ASP A 153 -0.75 -7.88 -13.23
C ASP A 153 0.45 -8.81 -13.49
N ASP A 154 1.66 -8.25 -13.65
CA ASP A 154 2.91 -9.01 -13.87
C ASP A 154 3.21 -9.94 -12.69
N TYR A 155 2.96 -9.46 -11.46
CA TYR A 155 3.13 -10.25 -10.24
C TYR A 155 2.14 -11.42 -10.17
N PHE A 156 0.83 -11.14 -10.31
CA PHE A 156 -0.20 -12.17 -10.22
C PHE A 156 -0.12 -13.18 -11.38
N ALA A 157 0.37 -12.78 -12.55
CA ALA A 157 0.57 -13.69 -13.68
C ALA A 157 1.59 -14.82 -13.41
N GLN A 158 2.47 -14.64 -12.42
CA GLN A 158 3.45 -15.65 -11.98
C GLN A 158 2.94 -16.57 -10.87
N LEU A 159 1.76 -16.27 -10.31
CA LEU A 159 1.13 -17.11 -9.31
C LEU A 159 0.22 -18.13 -10.00
N GLU A 160 0.39 -19.39 -9.66
CA GLU A 160 -0.45 -20.50 -10.10
C GLU A 160 -1.35 -20.98 -8.97
N PHE A 161 -2.54 -21.46 -9.30
CA PHE A 161 -3.43 -22.02 -8.32
C PHE A 161 -3.13 -23.51 -8.09
N ASP A 162 -3.00 -23.93 -6.83
CA ASP A 162 -2.75 -25.31 -6.41
C ASP A 162 -4.06 -26.09 -6.24
N PRO A 163 -4.40 -27.01 -7.17
CA PRO A 163 -5.66 -27.76 -7.10
C PRO A 163 -5.71 -28.71 -5.91
N GLN A 164 -4.55 -29.18 -5.43
CA GLN A 164 -4.48 -30.12 -4.31
C GLN A 164 -4.81 -29.40 -3.00
N LYS A 165 -4.16 -28.26 -2.75
CA LYS A 165 -4.46 -27.44 -1.56
C LYS A 165 -5.91 -26.95 -1.55
N MET A 166 -6.48 -26.65 -2.72
CA MET A 166 -7.90 -26.29 -2.81
C MET A 166 -8.82 -27.46 -2.45
N THR A 167 -8.51 -28.67 -2.90
CA THR A 167 -9.29 -29.86 -2.54
C THR A 167 -9.26 -30.10 -1.02
N GLU A 168 -8.09 -29.91 -0.40
CA GLU A 168 -7.91 -29.98 1.05
C GLU A 168 -8.72 -28.90 1.78
N ALA A 169 -8.66 -27.64 1.31
CA ALA A 169 -9.43 -26.52 1.83
C ALA A 169 -10.96 -26.73 1.73
N LEU A 170 -11.45 -27.29 0.62
CA LEU A 170 -12.86 -27.60 0.43
C LEU A 170 -13.32 -28.75 1.33
N GLY A 171 -12.45 -29.74 1.57
CA GLY A 171 -12.69 -30.78 2.59
C GLY A 171 -12.85 -30.18 3.98
N ALA A 172 -12.04 -29.18 4.33
CA ALA A 172 -12.12 -28.48 5.62
C ALA A 172 -13.44 -27.70 5.80
N LEU A 173 -14.10 -27.23 4.74
CA LEU A 173 -15.41 -26.56 4.85
C LEU A 173 -16.53 -27.47 5.37
N SER A 174 -16.36 -28.80 5.31
CA SER A 174 -17.31 -29.76 5.87
C SER A 174 -17.15 -29.98 7.37
N ASP A 175 -16.08 -29.44 7.97
CA ASP A 175 -15.75 -29.52 9.38
C ASP A 175 -15.80 -28.11 10.03
N PRO A 176 -16.72 -27.84 10.98
CA PRO A 176 -16.82 -26.55 11.66
C PRO A 176 -15.52 -26.10 12.36
N SER A 177 -14.69 -27.05 12.82
CA SER A 177 -13.42 -26.75 13.48
C SER A 177 -12.34 -26.37 12.48
N ALA A 178 -12.24 -27.09 11.36
CA ALA A 178 -11.30 -26.77 10.29
C ALA A 178 -11.70 -25.47 9.54
N MET A 179 -13.01 -25.16 9.49
CA MET A 179 -13.51 -23.88 9.01
C MET A 179 -13.06 -22.71 9.89
N GLN A 180 -13.01 -22.89 11.21
CA GLN A 180 -12.48 -21.88 12.14
C GLN A 180 -10.99 -21.59 11.87
N ASP A 181 -10.20 -22.63 11.61
CA ASP A 181 -8.77 -22.49 11.30
C ASP A 181 -8.53 -21.83 9.93
N LEU A 182 -9.34 -22.18 8.93
CA LEU A 182 -9.25 -21.63 7.58
C LEU A 182 -9.69 -20.14 7.50
N LEU A 183 -10.57 -19.73 8.41
CA LEU A 183 -11.07 -18.35 8.55
C LEU A 183 -10.34 -17.53 9.62
N GLY A 184 -9.49 -18.17 10.43
CA GLY A 184 -8.70 -17.55 11.49
C GLY A 184 -7.31 -17.11 11.00
N ASP A 185 -6.26 -17.72 11.55
CA ASP A 185 -4.85 -17.38 11.27
C ASP A 185 -4.30 -17.98 9.95
N SER A 186 -5.14 -18.63 9.14
CA SER A 186 -4.72 -19.23 7.88
C SER A 186 -4.46 -18.17 6.80
N PRO A 187 -3.47 -18.34 5.89
CA PRO A 187 -3.19 -17.43 4.77
C PRO A 187 -4.33 -17.27 3.75
N GLY A 188 -5.52 -17.81 4.04
CA GLY A 188 -6.72 -17.69 3.23
C GLY A 188 -6.53 -18.25 1.83
N VAL A 189 -7.05 -17.52 0.83
CA VAL A 189 -6.98 -17.88 -0.59
C VAL A 189 -5.53 -17.98 -1.10
N ALA A 190 -4.60 -17.25 -0.49
CA ALA A 190 -3.23 -17.23 -0.94
C ALA A 190 -2.43 -18.47 -0.55
N ALA A 191 -2.86 -19.19 0.50
CA ALA A 191 -2.35 -20.52 0.78
C ALA A 191 -2.53 -21.46 -0.41
N LEU A 192 -3.57 -21.22 -1.23
CA LEU A 192 -3.92 -21.98 -2.41
C LEU A 192 -3.10 -21.59 -3.64
N LEU A 193 -2.24 -20.57 -3.55
CA LEU A 193 -1.34 -20.19 -4.62
C LEU A 193 -0.01 -20.97 -4.51
N SER A 194 0.63 -21.12 -5.67
CA SER A 194 1.92 -21.76 -5.92
C SER A 194 2.73 -20.91 -6.90
N GLY A 195 4.04 -21.12 -6.97
CA GLY A 195 4.98 -20.25 -7.67
C GLY A 195 5.79 -19.38 -6.70
N ASP A 196 6.93 -18.86 -7.13
CA ASP A 196 7.78 -18.01 -6.30
C ASP A 196 7.53 -16.50 -6.51
N GLY A 197 6.79 -16.12 -7.56
CA GLY A 197 6.43 -14.73 -7.90
C GLY A 197 7.62 -13.77 -7.96
N SER A 198 8.85 -14.29 -7.97
CA SER A 198 10.03 -13.58 -7.47
C SER A 198 10.50 -12.51 -8.44
N GLU A 199 10.34 -12.76 -9.74
CA GLU A 199 10.68 -11.82 -10.81
C GLU A 199 9.70 -10.63 -10.86
N GLY A 200 8.40 -10.87 -10.62
CA GLY A 200 7.39 -9.80 -10.57
C GLY A 200 7.38 -9.04 -9.25
N LEU A 201 7.83 -9.68 -8.17
CA LEU A 201 7.83 -9.11 -6.82
C LEU A 201 8.81 -7.95 -6.67
N ALA A 202 10.04 -8.09 -7.16
CA ALA A 202 11.08 -7.08 -6.96
C ALA A 202 10.74 -5.70 -7.57
N PRO A 203 10.22 -5.60 -8.82
CA PRO A 203 9.74 -4.33 -9.38
C PRO A 203 8.57 -3.71 -8.60
N LEU A 204 7.62 -4.53 -8.15
CA LEU A 204 6.49 -4.06 -7.34
C LEU A 204 6.96 -3.54 -5.98
N GLN A 205 7.86 -4.25 -5.31
CA GLN A 205 8.47 -3.82 -4.06
C GLN A 205 9.26 -2.52 -4.22
N ALA A 206 10.04 -2.39 -5.29
CA ALA A 206 10.78 -1.16 -5.58
C ALA A 206 9.85 0.03 -5.75
N PHE A 207 8.75 -0.14 -6.51
CA PHE A 207 7.74 0.90 -6.70
C PHE A 207 7.08 1.32 -5.38
N LEU A 208 6.58 0.36 -4.60
CA LEU A 208 5.90 0.64 -3.32
C LEU A 208 6.86 1.30 -2.30
N ALA A 209 8.10 0.79 -2.20
CA ALA A 209 9.14 1.38 -1.37
C ALA A 209 9.43 2.83 -1.77
N PHE A 210 9.62 3.06 -3.07
CA PHE A 210 9.94 4.37 -3.61
C PHE A 210 8.83 5.38 -3.35
N VAL A 211 7.57 5.01 -3.61
CA VAL A 211 6.41 5.87 -3.35
C VAL A 211 6.36 6.28 -1.88
N GLU A 212 6.56 5.34 -0.95
CA GLU A 212 6.57 5.64 0.49
C GLU A 212 7.75 6.53 0.91
N GLY A 213 8.94 6.23 0.41
CA GLY A 213 10.15 7.03 0.67
C GLY A 213 10.03 8.46 0.14
N TYR A 214 9.53 8.61 -1.09
CA TYR A 214 9.29 9.90 -1.73
C TYR A 214 8.24 10.72 -0.98
N ARG A 215 7.13 10.11 -0.55
CA ARG A 215 6.11 10.81 0.26
C ARG A 215 6.71 11.40 1.52
N THR A 216 7.44 10.58 2.26
CA THR A 216 8.08 11.00 3.50
C THR A 216 9.12 12.10 3.24
N HIS A 217 9.87 12.01 2.12
CA HIS A 217 10.78 13.08 1.68
C HIS A 217 10.07 14.40 1.41
N VAL A 218 8.97 14.38 0.64
CA VAL A 218 8.20 15.59 0.33
C VAL A 218 7.57 16.18 1.60
N VAL A 219 7.04 15.35 2.50
CA VAL A 219 6.47 15.81 3.77
C VAL A 219 7.55 16.45 4.64
N ALA A 220 8.76 15.88 4.70
CA ALA A 220 9.86 16.49 5.42
C ALA A 220 10.27 17.85 4.84
N ARG A 221 10.32 17.95 3.51
CA ARG A 221 10.59 19.19 2.77
C ARG A 221 9.50 20.25 3.00
N ALA A 222 8.22 19.86 2.99
CA ALA A 222 7.08 20.75 3.19
C ALA A 222 6.84 21.13 4.65
N GLY A 223 7.15 20.22 5.57
CA GLY A 223 6.73 20.26 6.97
C GLY A 223 7.69 21.00 7.90
N GLY A 224 8.93 21.27 7.49
CA GLY A 224 10.02 21.67 8.40
C GLY A 224 9.74 22.86 9.33
N ARG A 225 8.90 23.83 8.94
CA ARG A 225 8.51 24.97 9.81
C ARG A 225 7.19 24.78 10.55
N LEU A 226 6.32 23.89 10.07
CA LEU A 226 4.97 23.67 10.57
C LEU A 226 4.86 22.48 11.52
N LEU A 227 5.82 21.56 11.43
CA LEU A 227 5.90 20.35 12.21
C LEU A 227 7.15 20.33 13.10
N PRO A 228 7.21 21.14 14.19
CA PRO A 228 8.28 21.04 15.19
C PRO A 228 8.54 19.62 15.72
N GLN A 229 7.53 18.75 15.72
CA GLN A 229 7.64 17.35 16.17
C GLN A 229 7.86 16.35 15.03
N LEU A 230 8.17 16.80 13.81
CA LEU A 230 8.31 15.94 12.63
C LEU A 230 9.25 14.75 12.88
N ALA A 231 10.47 15.01 13.35
CA ALA A 231 11.45 13.96 13.61
C ALA A 231 10.94 12.93 14.64
N SER A 232 10.22 13.38 15.67
CA SER A 232 9.62 12.48 16.66
C SER A 232 8.48 11.66 16.08
N ILE A 233 7.66 12.26 15.20
CA ILE A 233 6.59 11.56 14.47
C ILE A 233 7.19 10.48 13.57
N GLU A 234 8.20 10.82 12.77
CA GLU A 234 8.87 9.89 11.85
C GLU A 234 9.55 8.73 12.59
N ASN A 235 10.27 9.03 13.68
CA ASN A 235 10.87 7.98 14.53
C ASN A 235 9.83 7.03 15.10
N ALA A 236 8.73 7.55 15.66
CA ALA A 236 7.65 6.73 16.20
C ALA A 236 7.00 5.85 15.12
N LEU A 237 6.88 6.35 13.90
CA LEU A 237 6.38 5.56 12.76
C LEU A 237 7.37 4.49 12.33
N TRP A 238 8.67 4.79 12.28
CA TRP A 238 9.69 3.79 11.96
C TRP A 238 9.76 2.69 13.02
N GLU A 239 9.68 3.03 14.31
CA GLU A 239 9.60 2.06 15.40
C GLU A 239 8.34 1.19 15.27
N ARG A 240 7.18 1.81 15.03
CA ARG A 240 5.93 1.10 14.80
C ARG A 240 5.99 0.16 13.59
N ASN A 241 6.69 0.57 12.54
CA ASN A 241 6.79 -0.18 11.28
C ASN A 241 7.97 -1.16 11.28
N ALA A 242 8.80 -1.21 12.32
CA ALA A 242 9.93 -2.12 12.42
C ALA A 242 9.50 -3.58 12.68
N GLU A 243 8.34 -3.77 13.31
CA GLU A 243 7.73 -5.07 13.52
C GLU A 243 6.49 -5.23 12.63
N PRO A 244 6.33 -6.35 11.89
CA PRO A 244 5.13 -6.61 11.11
C PRO A 244 3.88 -6.58 12.00
N ASN A 245 2.90 -5.77 11.65
CA ASN A 245 1.59 -5.81 12.31
C ASN A 245 0.68 -6.89 11.69
N GLN A 246 -0.47 -7.18 12.31
CA GLN A 246 -1.38 -8.23 11.80
C GLN A 246 -1.88 -7.97 10.37
N ALA A 247 -2.06 -6.71 9.97
CA ALA A 247 -2.44 -6.38 8.60
C ALA A 247 -1.29 -6.64 7.62
N ASP A 248 -0.04 -6.35 8.01
CA ASP A 248 1.14 -6.65 7.20
C ASP A 248 1.32 -8.14 7.02
N MET A 249 1.23 -8.90 8.12
CA MET A 249 1.29 -10.35 8.07
C MET A 249 0.19 -10.90 7.17
N PHE A 250 -1.03 -10.36 7.26
CA PHE A 250 -2.14 -10.77 6.39
C PHE A 250 -1.89 -10.41 4.93
N ILE A 251 -1.38 -9.22 4.60
CA ILE A 251 -1.09 -8.84 3.21
C ILE A 251 0.08 -9.68 2.65
N THR A 252 1.10 -9.95 3.47
CA THR A 252 2.20 -10.85 3.09
C THR A 252 1.71 -12.28 2.90
N GLN A 253 0.81 -12.75 3.74
CA GLN A 253 0.18 -14.05 3.58
C GLN A 253 -0.71 -14.09 2.33
N PHE A 254 -1.52 -13.05 2.10
CA PHE A 254 -2.55 -12.98 1.08
C PHE A 254 -2.00 -12.68 -0.33
N VAL A 255 -0.98 -11.84 -0.41
CA VAL A 255 -0.40 -11.43 -1.69
C VAL A 255 0.97 -12.07 -1.87
N GLY A 256 1.64 -12.62 -0.86
CA GLY A 256 3.04 -13.09 -0.97
C GLY A 256 4.06 -11.95 -0.96
N ILE A 257 3.60 -10.71 -0.77
CA ILE A 257 4.44 -9.52 -0.76
C ILE A 257 4.83 -9.22 0.68
N ASP A 258 6.11 -9.35 1.02
CA ASP A 258 6.62 -8.63 2.19
C ASP A 258 6.51 -7.14 1.86
N LEU A 259 5.48 -6.50 2.44
CA LEU A 259 5.20 -5.10 2.18
C LEU A 259 6.46 -4.33 2.53
N ALA A 260 6.87 -3.50 1.59
CA ALA A 260 8.16 -2.82 1.51
C ALA A 260 8.51 -1.88 2.69
N ARG A 261 7.90 -2.01 3.88
CA ARG A 261 8.20 -1.24 5.09
C ARG A 261 9.67 -1.36 5.51
N GLN A 262 10.34 -2.49 5.26
CA GLN A 262 11.80 -2.58 5.46
C GLN A 262 12.59 -1.66 4.51
N ASN A 263 12.10 -1.50 3.28
CA ASN A 263 12.75 -0.68 2.25
C ASN A 263 12.27 0.78 2.24
N SER A 264 11.21 1.14 2.96
CA SER A 264 10.70 2.53 2.98
C SER A 264 11.72 3.50 3.58
N LYS A 265 12.47 3.07 4.59
CA LYS A 265 13.59 3.84 5.15
C LYS A 265 14.73 3.98 4.15
N ILE A 266 15.09 2.89 3.47
CA ILE A 266 16.12 2.91 2.41
C ILE A 266 15.69 3.86 1.29
N ALA A 267 14.43 3.81 0.87
CA ALA A 267 13.88 4.70 -0.15
C ALA A 267 13.80 6.17 0.31
N ARG A 268 13.51 6.42 1.59
CA ARG A 268 13.59 7.76 2.19
C ARG A 268 15.01 8.30 2.11
N ASP A 269 15.99 7.50 2.53
CA ASP A 269 17.41 7.85 2.53
C ASP A 269 17.92 8.07 1.10
N PHE A 270 17.46 7.25 0.15
CA PHE A 270 17.70 7.43 -1.29
C PHE A 270 17.23 8.79 -1.79
N CYS A 271 15.98 9.18 -1.48
CA CYS A 271 15.43 10.47 -1.90
C CYS A 271 16.22 11.64 -1.31
N ASP A 272 16.59 11.56 -0.03
CA ASP A 272 17.43 12.59 0.61
C ASP A 272 18.81 12.69 -0.02
N GLU A 273 19.44 11.55 -0.29
CA GLU A 273 20.78 11.52 -0.85
C GLU A 273 20.80 12.00 -2.31
N ALA A 274 19.78 11.65 -3.09
CA ALA A 274 19.58 12.19 -4.44
C ALA A 274 19.44 13.71 -4.41
N ALA A 275 18.53 14.22 -3.57
CA ALA A 275 18.32 15.65 -3.40
C ALA A 275 19.59 16.39 -2.94
N ARG A 276 20.37 15.78 -2.04
CA ARG A 276 21.63 16.36 -1.54
C ARG A 276 22.71 16.45 -2.61
N ARG A 277 22.78 15.47 -3.53
CA ARG A 277 23.83 15.38 -4.56
C ARG A 277 23.52 16.18 -5.82
N TRP A 278 22.28 16.10 -6.31
CA TRP A 278 21.89 16.67 -7.61
C TRP A 278 20.89 17.80 -7.51
N GLY A 279 20.50 18.20 -6.29
CA GLY A 279 19.59 19.31 -6.04
C GLY A 279 18.18 18.85 -5.67
N ILE A 280 17.46 19.71 -4.96
CA ILE A 280 16.19 19.38 -4.30
C ILE A 280 15.09 18.90 -5.26
N GLU A 281 15.16 19.28 -6.53
CA GLU A 281 14.19 18.95 -7.58
C GLU A 281 14.56 17.68 -8.35
N SER A 282 15.80 17.18 -8.23
CA SER A 282 16.29 16.05 -9.03
C SER A 282 15.47 14.78 -8.86
N ILE A 283 14.99 14.52 -7.64
CA ILE A 283 14.16 13.35 -7.34
C ILE A 283 12.75 13.48 -7.92
N ASP A 284 12.27 14.71 -8.15
CA ASP A 284 10.93 14.97 -8.67
C ASP A 284 10.83 14.60 -10.16
N GLU A 285 11.96 14.56 -10.89
CA GLU A 285 12.02 14.15 -12.31
C GLU A 285 11.53 12.72 -12.55
N VAL A 286 11.51 11.87 -11.52
CA VAL A 286 10.95 10.51 -11.60
C VAL A 286 9.51 10.52 -12.11
N TRP A 287 8.77 11.60 -11.85
CA TRP A 287 7.35 11.73 -12.17
C TRP A 287 7.09 12.06 -13.64
N ASP A 288 8.11 12.48 -14.39
CA ASP A 288 8.00 12.78 -15.81
C ASP A 288 7.83 11.50 -16.66
N ASN A 289 8.46 10.40 -16.22
CA ASN A 289 8.48 9.15 -16.98
C ASN A 289 8.67 7.94 -16.05
N PRO A 290 7.80 6.91 -16.11
CA PRO A 290 7.93 5.71 -15.28
C PRO A 290 9.28 4.97 -15.45
N ALA A 291 9.99 5.15 -16.56
CA ALA A 291 11.32 4.58 -16.75
C ALA A 291 12.38 5.14 -15.78
N LYS A 292 12.15 6.33 -15.21
CA LYS A 292 13.04 6.94 -14.22
C LYS A 292 12.86 6.38 -12.80
N LEU A 293 11.86 5.53 -12.54
CA LEU A 293 11.71 4.88 -11.24
C LEU A 293 12.97 4.09 -10.86
N PRO A 294 13.41 4.14 -9.59
CA PRO A 294 14.51 3.31 -9.14
C PRO A 294 14.09 1.85 -9.10
N THR A 295 15.01 0.97 -9.47
CA THR A 295 14.94 -0.46 -9.17
C THR A 295 15.22 -0.72 -7.70
N LEU A 296 14.94 -1.93 -7.23
CA LEU A 296 15.17 -2.31 -5.84
C LEU A 296 16.65 -2.14 -5.42
N GLY A 297 17.59 -2.50 -6.29
CA GLY A 297 19.02 -2.33 -6.03
C GLY A 297 19.45 -0.86 -6.00
N GLU A 298 18.87 -0.04 -6.88
CA GLU A 298 19.16 1.40 -6.97
C GLU A 298 18.66 2.21 -5.78
N LEU A 299 17.66 1.72 -5.02
CA LEU A 299 17.28 2.34 -3.76
C LEU A 299 18.46 2.40 -2.76
N SER A 300 19.44 1.52 -2.89
CA SER A 300 20.69 1.57 -2.11
C SER A 300 21.88 2.19 -2.86
N ASP A 301 21.68 2.58 -4.13
CA ASP A 301 22.69 3.20 -4.99
C ASP A 301 22.13 4.43 -5.75
N PRO A 302 22.03 5.59 -5.08
CA PRO A 302 21.61 6.83 -5.72
C PRO A 302 22.49 7.25 -6.90
N VAL A 303 23.76 6.84 -6.94
CA VAL A 303 24.70 7.18 -8.03
C VAL A 303 24.37 6.39 -9.28
N GLY A 304 24.15 5.08 -9.15
CA GLY A 304 23.70 4.23 -10.26
C GLY A 304 22.40 4.71 -10.87
N TRP A 305 21.43 5.05 -10.01
CA TRP A 305 20.17 5.65 -10.47
C TRP A 305 20.40 6.95 -11.26
N ALA A 306 21.11 7.92 -10.68
CA ALA A 306 21.33 9.21 -11.31
C ALA A 306 22.10 9.09 -12.64
N ALA A 307 23.05 8.15 -12.73
CA ALA A 307 23.74 7.88 -13.99
C ALA A 307 22.77 7.46 -15.10
N ARG A 308 21.78 6.64 -14.79
CA ARG A 308 20.77 6.14 -15.74
C ARG A 308 19.68 7.16 -16.08
N THR A 309 19.39 8.10 -15.18
CA THR A 309 18.16 8.92 -15.28
C THR A 309 18.39 10.42 -15.42
N LEU A 310 19.46 10.95 -14.84
CA LEU A 310 19.75 12.38 -14.78
C LEU A 310 20.92 12.80 -15.68
N LEU A 311 21.83 11.86 -15.97
CA LEU A 311 23.10 12.13 -16.64
C LEU A 311 23.17 11.61 -18.09
N ASP A 312 22.16 10.85 -18.51
CA ASP A 312 21.94 10.34 -19.87
C ASP A 312 20.87 11.15 -20.61
#